data_AF-A0A916GRG3-F1
#
_entry.id   AF-A0A916GRG3-F1
#
_cell.length_a   1.000
_cell.length_b   1.000
_cell.length_c   1.000
_cell.angle_alpha   90.00
_cell.angle_beta   90.00
_cell.angle_gamma   90.00
#
_symmetry.space_group_name_H-M   'P 1'
#
loop_
_entity.id
_entity.type
_entity.pdbx_description
1 polymer ?
#
loop_
_entity_poly.entity_id
_entity_poly.type
_entity_poly.pdbx_seq_one_letter_code
_entity_poly.pdbx_strand_id
1 'polypeptide(L)' 'MTHNPHRLEIVNVSIGYGEKIVMRDLSFQVPHGARVAVVGPNGAGKSTLFKALV' A
#
# COMPACT_ATOMS: atom_id res chain seq x y z
N MET A 1 -20.78 -17.01 -1.29
CA MET A 1 -20.60 -16.49 -2.66
C MET A 1 -20.71 -14.97 -2.62
N THR A 2 -19.59 -14.28 -2.38
CA THR A 2 -19.49 -12.82 -2.52
C THR A 2 -18.03 -12.53 -2.84
N HIS A 3 -17.59 -12.89 -4.05
CA HIS A 3 -16.34 -12.38 -4.60
C HIS A 3 -16.58 -10.91 -4.93
N ASN A 4 -16.36 -10.04 -3.95
CA ASN A 4 -16.17 -8.63 -4.23
C ASN A 4 -14.72 -8.52 -4.74
N PRO A 5 -14.46 -8.23 -6.02
CA PRO A 5 -13.09 -8.04 -6.47
C PRO A 5 -12.56 -6.78 -5.77
N HIS A 6 -11.68 -6.96 -4.79
CA HIS A 6 -10.87 -5.85 -4.30
C HIS A 6 -10.15 -5.25 -5.50
N ARG A 7 -10.30 -3.94 -5.73
CA ARG A 7 -9.68 -3.29 -6.90
C ARG A 7 -8.16 -3.24 -6.73
N LEU A 8 -7.68 -3.28 -5.49
CA LEU A 8 -6.29 -3.33 -5.10
C LEU A 8 -6.14 -4.23 -3.88
N GLU A 9 -5.20 -5.16 -3.95
CA GLU A 9 -4.80 -6.03 -2.86
C GLU A 9 -3.28 -6.05 -2.79
N ILE A 10 -2.73 -5.82 -1.60
CA ILE A 10 -1.32 -5.99 -1.28
C ILE A 10 -1.23 -7.04 -0.19
N VAL A 11 -0.34 -8.02 -0.37
CA VAL A 11 -0.10 -9.10 0.58
C VAL A 11 1.40 -9.23 0.83
N ASN A 12 1.82 -8.98 2.06
CA ASN A 12 3.16 -9.20 2.60
C ASN A 12 4.26 -8.54 1.75
N VAL A 13 4.04 -7.30 1.30
CA VAL A 13 5.00 -6.57 0.47
C VAL A 13 5.90 -5.69 1.33
N SER A 14 7.22 -5.80 1.11
CA SER A 14 8.20 -4.86 1.65
C SER A 14 8.67 -3.89 0.56
N ILE A 15 8.75 -2.60 0.88
CA ILE A 15 9.04 -1.53 -0.09
C ILE A 15 10.25 -0.73 0.39
N GLY A 16 11.21 -0.48 -0.49
CA GLY A 16 12.46 0.20 -0.17
C GLY A 16 13.17 0.78 -1.39
N TYR A 17 14.30 1.44 -1.15
CA TYR A 17 15.22 1.92 -2.18
C TYR A 17 16.61 1.32 -1.93
N GLY A 18 17.12 0.54 -2.89
CA GLY A 18 18.34 -0.25 -2.69
C GLY A 18 18.21 -1.14 -1.46
N GLU A 19 19.21 -1.08 -0.58
CA GLU A 19 19.24 -1.83 0.69
C GLU A 19 18.31 -1.27 1.78
N LYS A 20 17.76 -0.07 1.61
CA LYS A 20 16.95 0.57 2.64
C LYS A 20 15.48 0.22 2.50
N ILE A 21 14.98 -0.60 3.43
CA ILE A 21 13.55 -0.86 3.56
C ILE A 21 12.84 0.30 4.27
N VAL A 22 11.77 0.82 3.65
CA VAL A 22 10.93 1.92 4.14
C VAL A 22 9.66 1.39 4.79
N MET A 23 9.09 0.31 4.24
CA MET A 23 7.90 -0.39 4.76
C MET A 23 8.17 -1.90 4.73
N ARG A 24 7.76 -2.61 5.80
CA ARG A 24 7.91 -4.06 5.93
C ARG A 24 6.55 -4.71 6.04
N ASP A 25 6.39 -5.84 5.36
CA ASP A 25 5.25 -6.75 5.50
C ASP A 25 3.88 -6.05 5.39
N LEU A 26 3.76 -5.15 4.41
CA LEU A 26 2.56 -4.37 4.18
C LEU A 26 1.48 -5.26 3.56
N SER A 27 0.33 -5.33 4.23
CA SER A 27 -0.85 -6.06 3.75
C SER A 27 -2.09 -5.20 3.92
N PHE A 28 -2.79 -4.91 2.82
CA PHE A 28 -4.07 -4.21 2.85
C PHE A 28 -4.87 -4.45 1.56
N GLN A 29 -6.17 -4.22 1.65
CA GLN A 29 -7.08 -4.31 0.52
C GLN A 29 -7.87 -3.01 0.40
N VAL A 30 -8.09 -2.55 -0.84
CA VAL A 30 -8.96 -1.41 -1.13
C VAL A 30 -10.19 -1.93 -1.89
N PRO A 31 -11.38 -1.86 -1.27
CA PRO A 31 -12.62 -2.24 -1.93
C PRO A 31 -12.89 -1.39 -3.17
N HIS A 32 -13.58 -1.96 -4.15
CA HIS A 32 -14.06 -1.21 -5.30
C HIS A 32 -14.94 -0.03 -4.87
N GLY A 33 -14.66 1.17 -5.39
CA GLY A 33 -15.42 2.39 -5.09
C GLY A 33 -15.04 3.09 -3.79
N ALA A 34 -14.12 2.54 -3.00
CA ALA A 34 -13.62 3.19 -1.79
C ALA A 34 -12.77 4.43 -2.13
N ARG A 35 -12.89 5.47 -1.30
CA ARG A 35 -11.97 6.61 -1.25
C ARG A 35 -11.10 6.46 -0.01
N VAL A 36 -9.80 6.30 -0.19
CA VAL A 36 -8.84 6.05 0.89
C VAL A 36 -7.82 7.16 0.94
N ALA A 37 -7.53 7.67 2.14
CA ALA A 37 -6.46 8.62 2.39
C ALA A 37 -5.32 7.93 3.15
N VAL A 38 -4.09 8.10 2.69
CA VAL A 38 -2.89 7.66 3.39
C VAL A 38 -2.34 8.85 4.19
N VAL A 39 -2.32 8.72 5.51
CA VAL A 39 -1.91 9.80 6.45
C VAL A 39 -0.67 9.41 7.25
N GLY A 40 0.04 10.40 7.78
CA GLY A 40 1.23 10.21 8.60
C GLY A 40 2.23 11.36 8.48
N PRO A 41 3.26 11.42 9.33
CA PRO A 41 4.26 12.49 9.32
C PRO A 41 5.11 12.51 8.04
N ASN A 42 5.84 13.61 7.83
CA ASN A 42 6.83 13.68 6.74
C ASN A 42 7.90 12.61 6.92
N GLY A 43 8.30 11.97 5.82
CA GLY A 43 9.25 10.86 5.86
C GLY A 43 8.65 9.48 6.19
N ALA A 44 7.36 9.36 6.54
CA ALA A 44 6.71 8.09 6.85
C ALA A 44 6.55 7.11 5.65
N GLY A 45 7.09 7.46 4.47
CA GLY A 45 7.06 6.59 3.30
C GLY A 45 5.80 6.66 2.44
N LYS A 46 4.89 7.61 2.68
CA LYS A 46 3.65 7.77 1.87
C LYS A 46 3.92 7.87 0.36
N SER A 47 4.84 8.74 -0.05
CA SER A 47 5.22 8.87 -1.46
C SER A 47 5.91 7.61 -2.00
N THR A 48 6.63 6.87 -1.15
CA THR A 48 7.22 5.58 -1.51
C THR A 48 6.16 4.52 -1.76
N LEU A 49 5.11 4.47 -0.91
CA LEU A 49 3.95 3.60 -1.12
C LEU A 49 3.27 3.89 -2.46
N PHE A 50 2.95 5.16 -2.73
CA PHE A 50 2.29 5.52 -3.98
C PHE A 50 3.13 5.21 -5.22
N LYS A 51 4.46 5.39 -5.15
CA LYS A 51 5.38 5.01 -6.25
C LYS A 51 5.45 3.51 -6.49
N ALA A 52 5.17 2.68 -5.49
CA ALA A 52 5.16 1.23 -5.65
C ALA A 52 3.82 0.70 -6.20
N LEU A 53 2.77 1.53 -6.20
CA LEU A 53 1.43 1.18 -6.68
C LEU A 53 1.23 1.41 -8.19
N VAL A 54 2.13 2.13 -8.84
CA VAL A 54 2.12 2.47 -10.28
C VAL A 54 3.38 1.96 -10.95
#